data_AF-A0A0R2X0K1-F1
#
_entry.id   AF-A0A0R2X0K1-F1
#
_cell.length_a   1.000
_cell.length_b   1.000
_cell.length_c   1.000
_cell.angle_alpha   90.00
_cell.angle_beta   90.00
_cell.angle_gamma   90.00
#
_symmetry.space_group_name_H-M   'P 1'
#
loop_
_entity.id
_entity.type
_entity.pdbx_description
1 polymer ?
#
loop_
_entity_poly.entity_id
_entity_poly.type
_entity_poly.pdbx_seq_one_letter_code
_entity_poly.pdbx_strand_id
1 'polypeptide(L)' 'MSQRKNQLKAFDRLLTIMDELRAQCPWDKKQTLHTLRHLTIEETYELGDTILDNDLQEVKKELIISII' A
#
# COMPACT_ATOMS: atom_id res chain seq x y z
N MET A 1 -0.69 -4.70 -27.51
CA MET A 1 -0.60 -5.58 -26.33
C MET A 1 -1.56 -5.04 -25.27
N SER A 2 -2.48 -5.88 -24.79
CA SER A 2 -3.54 -5.48 -23.84
C SER A 2 -2.94 -4.73 -22.63
N GLN A 3 -3.43 -3.51 -22.38
CA GLN A 3 -3.05 -2.63 -21.26
C GLN A 3 -3.02 -3.38 -19.91
N ARG A 4 -3.90 -4.37 -19.75
CA ARG A 4 -3.99 -5.25 -18.59
C ARG A 4 -2.73 -6.12 -18.38
N LYS A 5 -2.07 -6.56 -19.45
CA LYS A 5 -0.83 -7.36 -19.35
C LYS A 5 0.34 -6.55 -18.78
N ASN A 6 0.39 -5.25 -19.09
CA ASN A 6 1.41 -4.36 -18.53
C ASN A 6 1.12 -4.01 -17.07
N GLN A 7 -0.15 -3.78 -16.71
CA GLN A 7 -0.57 -3.56 -15.32
C GLN A 7 -0.25 -4.78 -14.43
N LEU A 8 -0.54 -6.00 -14.92
CA LEU A 8 -0.21 -7.22 -14.20
C LEU A 8 1.30 -7.37 -13.96
N LYS A 9 2.14 -7.04 -14.94
CA LYS A 9 3.60 -7.03 -14.76
C LYS A 9 4.08 -5.99 -13.75
N ALA A 10 3.45 -4.80 -13.73
CA ALA A 10 3.79 -3.77 -12.75
C ALA A 10 3.40 -4.21 -11.33
N PHE A 11 2.24 -4.87 -11.19
CA PHE A 11 1.78 -5.42 -9.91
C PHE A 11 2.67 -6.57 -9.42
N ASP A 12 3.09 -7.45 -10.31
CA ASP A 12 4.04 -8.53 -10.02
C ASP A 12 5.38 -7.99 -9.50
N ARG A 13 5.88 -6.91 -10.11
CA ARG A 13 7.07 -6.19 -9.63
C ARG A 13 6.86 -5.56 -8.26
N LEU A 14 5.68 -4.98 -8.00
CA LEU A 14 5.34 -4.41 -6.69
C LEU A 14 5.35 -5.49 -5.59
N LEU A 15 4.72 -6.63 -5.86
CA LEU A 15 4.71 -7.78 -4.94
C LEU A 15 6.13 -8.26 -4.63
N THR A 16 6.98 -8.36 -5.66
CA THR A 16 8.39 -8.75 -5.48
C THR A 16 9.15 -7.77 -4.56
N ILE A 17 8.98 -6.46 -4.77
CA ILE A 17 9.60 -5.43 -3.92
C ILE A 17 9.07 -5.52 -2.48
N MET A 18 7.77 -5.74 -2.31
CA MET A 18 7.16 -5.88 -0.99
C MET A 18 7.70 -7.10 -0.23
N ASP A 19 7.88 -8.23 -0.90
CA ASP A 19 8.49 -9.43 -0.33
C ASP A 19 9.96 -9.20 0.04
N GLU A 20 10.73 -8.51 -0.80
CA GLU A 20 12.12 -8.13 -0.49
C GLU A 20 12.21 -7.21 0.73
N LEU A 21 11.34 -6.20 0.83
CA LEU A 21 11.28 -5.29 1.97
C LEU A 21 10.92 -6.05 3.26
N ARG A 22 9.89 -6.91 3.22
CA ARG A 22 9.51 -7.76 4.36
C ARG A 22 10.60 -8.76 4.76
N ALA A 23 11.39 -9.25 3.81
CA ALA A 23 12.50 -10.16 4.08
C ALA A 23 13.73 -9.47 4.66
N GLN A 24 14.05 -8.25 4.22
CA GLN A 24 15.25 -7.52 4.63
C GLN A 24 15.02 -6.65 5.88
N CYS A 25 13.81 -6.13 6.09
CA CYS A 25 13.51 -5.20 7.17
C CYS A 25 13.17 -5.92 8.49
N PRO A 26 13.94 -5.69 9.58
CA PRO A 26 13.64 -6.27 10.89
C PRO A 26 12.41 -5.68 11.56
N TRP A 27 11.91 -4.51 11.11
CA TRP A 27 10.68 -3.89 11.62
C TRP A 27 9.43 -4.58 11.05
N ASP A 28 9.42 -4.86 9.74
CA ASP A 28 8.34 -5.62 9.08
C ASP A 28 8.22 -7.04 9.62
N LYS A 29 9.35 -7.70 9.91
CA LYS A 29 9.37 -9.04 10.54
C LYS A 29 8.75 -9.10 11.93
N LYS A 30 8.70 -7.96 12.64
CA LYS A 30 8.14 -7.85 13.99
C LYS A 30 6.69 -7.38 13.99
N GLN A 31 6.15 -6.96 12.84
CA GLN A 31 4.76 -6.57 12.78
C GLN A 31 3.85 -7.76 13.06
N THR A 32 2.86 -7.51 13.90
CA THR A 32 1.74 -8.43 14.16
C THR A 32 0.46 -7.78 13.68
N LEU A 33 -0.62 -8.54 13.49
CA LEU A 33 -1.94 -7.97 13.16
C LEU A 33 -2.39 -6.88 14.15
N HIS A 34 -1.89 -6.94 15.39
CA HIS A 34 -2.21 -5.95 16.42
C HIS A 34 -1.48 -4.61 16.20
N THR A 35 -0.22 -4.64 15.76
CA THR A 35 0.52 -3.43 15.40
C THR A 35 0.09 -2.89 14.04
N LEU A 36 -0.36 -3.74 13.12
CA LEU A 36 -0.93 -3.25 11.86
C LEU A 36 -2.25 -2.50 12.06
N ARG A 37 -3.06 -2.90 13.05
CA ARG A 37 -4.37 -2.27 13.31
C ARG A 37 -4.31 -0.75 13.46
N HIS A 38 -3.36 -0.21 14.22
CA HIS A 38 -3.31 1.25 14.42
C HIS A 38 -2.91 1.97 13.14
N LEU A 39 -1.93 1.42 12.41
CA LEU A 39 -1.48 1.94 11.12
C LEU A 39 -2.63 1.94 10.12
N THR A 40 -3.34 0.81 9.94
CA THR A 40 -4.48 0.72 9.01
C THR A 40 -5.57 1.73 9.33
N ILE A 41 -5.79 2.05 10.61
CA ILE A 41 -6.79 3.04 11.01
C ILE A 41 -6.31 4.45 10.61
N GLU A 42 -5.06 4.81 10.90
CA GLU A 42 -4.48 6.11 10.53
C GLU A 42 -4.53 6.33 9.02
N GLU A 43 -4.07 5.37 8.22
CA GLU A 43 -4.10 5.42 6.76
C GLU A 43 -5.53 5.54 6.20
N THR A 44 -6.51 4.93 6.87
CA THR A 44 -7.93 5.05 6.48
C THR A 44 -8.46 6.47 6.73
N TYR A 45 -7.99 7.14 7.79
CA TYR A 45 -8.34 8.53 8.05
C TYR A 45 -7.70 9.46 7.02
N GLU A 46 -6.43 9.26 6.68
CA GLU A 46 -5.74 10.05 5.63
C GLU A 46 -6.38 9.84 4.25
N LEU A 47 -6.78 8.60 3.92
CA LEU A 47 -7.59 8.33 2.74
C LEU A 47 -8.94 9.08 2.77
N GLY A 48 -9.58 9.13 3.94
CA GLY A 48 -10.83 9.88 4.12
C GLY A 48 -10.65 11.38 3.86
N ASP A 49 -9.60 11.96 4.40
CA ASP A 49 -9.28 13.39 4.24
C ASP A 49 -8.94 13.72 2.78
N THR A 50 -8.13 12.89 2.11
CA THR A 50 -7.80 13.09 0.68
C THR A 50 -9.02 12.95 -0.24
N ILE A 51 -10.01 12.12 0.12
CA ILE A 51 -11.30 12.04 -0.59
C ILE A 51 -12.10 13.35 -0.41
N LEU A 52 -12.10 13.93 0.79
CA LEU A 52 -12.77 15.21 1.06
C LEU A 52 -12.10 16.35 0.28
N ASP A 53 -10.77 16.32 0.16
CA ASP A 53 -9.99 17.30 -0.60
C ASP A 53 -10.04 17.07 -2.12
N ASN A 54 -10.70 16.00 -2.58
CA ASN A 54 -10.89 15.66 -3.99
C ASN A 54 -9.57 15.46 -4.78
N ASP A 55 -8.48 15.11 -4.10
CA ASP A 55 -7.17 14.87 -4.71
C ASP A 55 -7.04 13.42 -5.20
N LEU A 56 -7.35 13.20 -6.48
CA LEU A 56 -7.25 11.89 -7.12
C LEU A 56 -5.83 11.32 -7.21
N GLN A 57 -4.78 12.13 -7.02
CA GLN A 57 -3.40 11.63 -6.97
C GLN A 57 -3.08 11.10 -5.58
N GLU A 58 -3.46 11.84 -4.55
CA GLU A 58 -3.21 11.42 -3.17
C GLU A 58 -4.06 10.21 -2.79
N VAL A 59 -5.34 10.18 -3.21
CA VAL A 59 -6.20 9.00 -3.07
C VAL A 59 -5.55 7.74 -3.66
N LYS A 60 -4.81 7.83 -4.78
CA LYS A 60 -4.13 6.67 -5.36
C LYS A 60 -2.92 6.21 -4.56
N LYS A 61 -2.21 7.12 -3.89
CA LYS A 61 -1.11 6.76 -3.00
C LYS A 61 -1.62 6.13 -1.73
N GLU A 62 -2.56 6.79 -1.04
CA GLU A 62 -3.09 6.30 0.24
C GLU A 62 -3.73 4.92 0.11
N LEU A 63 -4.37 4.67 -1.03
CA LEU A 63 -4.96 3.37 -1.33
C LEU A 63 -3.92 2.26 -1.58
N ILE A 64 -2.71 2.60 -2.03
CA ILE A 64 -1.59 1.66 -2.11
C ILE A 64 -0.98 1.44 -0.71
N ILE A 65 -0.81 2.50 0.07
CA ILE A 65 -0.22 2.45 1.41
C ILE A 65 -1.10 1.62 2.35
N SER A 66 -2.42 1.77 2.27
CA SER A 66 -3.39 0.96 3.03
C SER A 66 -3.37 -0.55 2.73
N ILE A 67 -2.74 -1.00 1.64
CA ILE A 67 -2.72 -2.41 1.20
C ILE A 67 -1.40 -3.11 1.58
N ILE A 68 -0.35 -2.36 1.94
CA ILE A 68 0.99 -2.89 2.25
C ILE A 68 1.10 -3.25 3.73
#